data_AF-A0A938NR32-F1
#
_entry.id   AF-A0A938NR32-F1
#
_cell.length_a   1.000
_cell.length_b   1.000
_cell.length_c   1.000
_cell.angle_alpha   90.00
_cell.angle_beta   90.00
_cell.angle_gamma   90.00
#
_symmetry.space_group_name_H-M   'P 1'
#
loop_
_entity.id
_entity.type
_entity.pdbx_description
1 polymer ?
#
loop_
_entity_poly.entity_id
_entity_poly.type
_entity_poly.pdbx_seq_one_letter_code
_entity_poly.pdbx_strand_id
1 'polypeptide(L)'
;MQKTSITTARHPQRAFLKDVLICSLGAYGGPEAHMGIFLDQLVVKRRYLTEEELIELMALCSILPGPTSTQTIVAIGHRQGGPALALWTMLVWAVPALLLMTLLSFLYVFLSNHLTSMDLLRFIGPMAVGFILLAAVRIGKKVIVDRPTALLLCLGGVTTYFCRSPWIFPSILILGGLISLLASREEKRWTIARLHPPWRYLILFILFAAGSLGIAMKTDSLIADLFDHFYRYGYLVFGGGQVVVPLMHSELVELKHYMTSAEFLTGYGLVQGLPGPMFSFAAYAGGMAARGGSILQQLAP
;
A
#
# COMPACT_ATOMS: atom_id res chain seq x y z
N MET A 1 -34.21 17.96 3.03
CA MET A 1 -33.56 17.01 2.11
C MET A 1 -33.64 15.62 2.71
N GLN A 2 -34.27 14.72 1.98
CA GLN A 2 -34.86 13.47 2.43
C GLN A 2 -33.77 12.44 2.75
N LYS A 3 -33.71 11.96 4.00
CA LYS A 3 -32.88 10.81 4.38
C LYS A 3 -33.46 9.57 3.72
N THR A 4 -32.89 9.16 2.59
CA THR A 4 -33.14 7.84 2.01
C THR A 4 -32.46 6.80 2.90
N SER A 5 -33.16 6.36 3.93
CA SER A 5 -32.77 5.20 4.74
C SER A 5 -32.94 3.94 3.89
N ILE A 6 -31.96 3.66 3.04
CA ILE A 6 -31.87 2.39 2.32
C ILE A 6 -31.46 1.35 3.38
N THR A 7 -32.41 0.52 3.79
CA THR A 7 -32.15 -0.71 4.55
C THR A 7 -31.22 -1.61 3.73
N THR A 8 -29.92 -1.53 4.00
CA THR A 8 -28.96 -2.52 3.54
C THR A 8 -29.37 -3.85 4.15
N ALA A 9 -29.76 -4.82 3.32
CA ALA A 9 -29.95 -6.18 3.78
C ALA A 9 -28.64 -6.61 4.46
N ARG A 10 -28.68 -6.93 5.75
CA ARG A 10 -27.50 -7.37 6.48
C ARG A 10 -27.12 -8.75 5.96
N HIS A 11 -26.20 -8.78 5.01
CA HIS A 11 -25.62 -10.01 4.52
C HIS A 11 -24.87 -10.73 5.66
N PRO A 12 -24.84 -12.07 5.68
CA PRO A 12 -24.07 -12.80 6.66
C PRO A 12 -22.59 -12.41 6.58
N GLN A 13 -22.01 -11.96 7.70
CA GLN A 13 -20.61 -11.52 7.76
C GLN A 13 -19.63 -12.58 7.23
N ARG A 14 -19.91 -13.86 7.48
CA ARG A 14 -19.12 -14.99 6.95
C ARG A 14 -19.16 -15.08 5.43
N ALA A 15 -20.31 -14.79 4.81
CA ALA A 15 -20.42 -14.79 3.34
C ALA A 15 -19.60 -13.64 2.75
N PHE A 16 -19.70 -12.44 3.35
CA PHE A 16 -18.90 -11.30 2.96
C PHE A 16 -17.40 -11.58 3.04
N LEU A 17 -16.90 -12.15 4.15
CA LEU A 17 -15.47 -12.49 4.27
C LEU A 17 -15.01 -13.55 3.26
N LYS A 18 -15.88 -14.49 2.86
CA LYS A 18 -15.56 -15.42 1.76
C LYS A 18 -15.41 -14.67 0.43
N ASP A 19 -16.24 -13.67 0.16
CA ASP A 19 -16.11 -12.86 -1.04
C ASP A 19 -14.87 -11.97 -1.01
N VAL A 20 -14.49 -11.44 0.16
CA VAL A 20 -13.21 -10.74 0.37
C VAL A 20 -12.03 -11.67 0.07
N LEU A 21 -12.09 -12.94 0.48
CA LEU A 21 -11.06 -13.92 0.17
C LEU A 21 -10.98 -14.19 -1.34
N ILE A 22 -12.12 -14.32 -2.03
CA ILE A 22 -12.15 -14.46 -3.49
C ILE A 22 -11.51 -13.24 -4.16
N CYS A 23 -11.83 -12.03 -3.69
CA CYS A 23 -11.19 -10.81 -4.17
C CYS A 23 -9.67 -10.86 -3.93
N SER A 24 -9.22 -11.28 -2.75
CA SER A 24 -7.79 -11.39 -2.41
C SER A 24 -7.04 -12.32 -3.34
N LEU A 25 -7.65 -13.46 -3.71
CA LEU A 25 -7.06 -14.46 -4.60
C LEU A 25 -7.14 -14.09 -6.09
N GLY A 26 -8.05 -13.18 -6.48
CA GLY A 26 -8.27 -12.77 -7.88
C GLY A 26 -7.66 -11.42 -8.26
N ALA A 27 -7.24 -10.62 -7.29
CA ALA A 27 -6.77 -9.24 -7.50
C ALA A 27 -5.30 -9.17 -7.97
N TYR A 28 -5.03 -9.58 -9.20
CA TYR A 28 -3.71 -9.45 -9.84
C TYR A 28 -3.51 -8.07 -10.47
N GLY A 29 -2.27 -7.61 -10.62
CA GLY A 29 -1.94 -6.50 -11.53
C GLY A 29 -2.24 -5.07 -11.02
N GLY A 30 -2.54 -4.89 -9.74
CA GLY A 30 -2.60 -3.58 -9.07
C GLY A 30 -3.99 -2.91 -9.07
N PRO A 31 -4.10 -1.66 -8.59
CA PRO A 31 -5.37 -1.03 -8.20
C PRO A 31 -6.48 -1.04 -9.27
N GLU A 32 -6.13 -0.79 -10.54
CA GLU A 32 -7.12 -0.77 -11.64
C GLU A 32 -7.70 -2.17 -11.90
N ALA A 33 -6.88 -3.21 -11.78
CA ALA A 33 -7.34 -4.58 -11.90
C ALA A 33 -8.11 -5.05 -10.65
N HIS A 34 -7.73 -4.57 -9.46
CA HIS A 34 -8.49 -4.83 -8.23
C HIS A 34 -9.91 -4.25 -8.33
N MET A 35 -10.05 -3.08 -8.94
CA MET A 35 -11.34 -2.45 -9.18
C MET A 35 -12.25 -3.33 -10.05
N GLY A 36 -11.72 -3.92 -11.12
CA GLY A 36 -12.48 -4.88 -11.93
C GLY A 36 -12.97 -6.09 -11.14
N ILE A 37 -12.13 -6.64 -10.26
CA ILE A 37 -12.48 -7.75 -9.37
C ILE A 37 -13.54 -7.33 -8.34
N PHE A 38 -13.42 -6.12 -7.77
CA PHE A 38 -14.39 -5.60 -6.81
C PHE A 38 -15.75 -5.33 -7.47
N LEU A 39 -15.77 -4.81 -8.70
CA LEU A 39 -16.99 -4.61 -9.47
C LEU A 39 -17.70 -5.95 -9.72
N ASP A 40 -16.99 -6.93 -10.27
CA ASP A 40 -17.57 -8.24 -10.58
C ASP A 40 -18.07 -8.95 -9.30
N GLN A 41 -17.23 -9.05 -8.27
CA GLN A 41 -17.55 -9.83 -7.09
C GLN A 41 -18.49 -9.10 -6.13
N LEU A 42 -18.22 -7.85 -5.78
CA LEU A 42 -18.94 -7.14 -4.70
C LEU A 42 -20.18 -6.39 -5.19
N VAL A 43 -20.19 -5.94 -6.45
CA VAL A 43 -21.32 -5.21 -7.05
C VAL A 43 -22.20 -6.14 -7.87
N VAL A 44 -21.67 -6.73 -8.95
CA VAL A 44 -22.46 -7.50 -9.92
C VAL A 44 -23.01 -8.80 -9.31
N LYS A 45 -22.12 -9.65 -8.76
CA LYS A 45 -22.48 -10.98 -8.22
C LYS A 45 -23.19 -10.92 -6.88
N ARG A 46 -22.72 -10.04 -5.97
CA ARG A 46 -23.17 -10.05 -4.56
C ARG A 46 -24.04 -8.86 -4.16
N ARG A 47 -23.97 -7.74 -4.89
CA ARG A 47 -24.77 -6.54 -4.66
C ARG A 47 -24.64 -5.98 -3.23
N TYR A 48 -23.42 -6.00 -2.67
CA TYR A 48 -23.14 -5.39 -1.36
C TYR A 48 -23.21 -3.86 -1.41
N LEU A 49 -22.95 -3.28 -2.58
CA LEU A 49 -22.96 -1.85 -2.88
C LEU A 49 -23.24 -1.65 -4.37
N THR A 50 -23.60 -0.44 -4.77
CA THR A 50 -23.74 -0.07 -6.19
C THR A 50 -22.38 0.26 -6.82
N GLU A 51 -22.35 0.33 -8.15
CA GLU A 51 -21.15 0.74 -8.89
C GLU A 51 -20.75 2.18 -8.55
N GLU A 52 -21.72 3.08 -8.45
CA GLU A 52 -21.51 4.49 -8.07
C GLU A 52 -20.89 4.56 -6.67
N GLU A 53 -21.43 3.81 -5.71
CA GLU A 53 -20.90 3.78 -4.35
C GLU A 53 -19.46 3.23 -4.29
N LEU A 54 -19.13 2.25 -5.13
CA LEU A 54 -17.78 1.70 -5.19
C LEU A 54 -16.79 2.72 -5.78
N ILE A 55 -17.18 3.42 -6.85
CA ILE A 55 -16.38 4.47 -7.47
C ILE A 55 -16.18 5.64 -6.51
N GLU A 56 -17.24 6.10 -5.83
CA GLU A 56 -17.15 7.16 -4.81
C GLU A 56 -16.23 6.77 -3.66
N LEU A 57 -16.34 5.53 -3.16
CA LEU A 57 -15.51 5.06 -2.06
C LEU A 57 -14.04 4.96 -2.46
N MET A 58 -13.76 4.50 -3.68
CA MET A 58 -12.41 4.44 -4.22
C MET A 58 -11.83 5.84 -4.44
N ALA A 59 -12.64 6.80 -4.89
CA ALA A 59 -12.24 8.20 -5.02
C ALA A 59 -11.92 8.83 -3.66
N LEU A 60 -12.70 8.54 -2.62
CA LEU A 60 -12.38 8.97 -1.26
C LEU A 60 -11.08 8.36 -0.74
N CYS A 61 -10.88 7.05 -0.98
CA CYS A 61 -9.68 6.35 -0.55
C CYS A 61 -8.42 6.78 -1.32
N SER A 62 -8.53 7.34 -2.53
CA SER A 62 -7.37 7.81 -3.30
C SER A 62 -6.82 9.16 -2.80
N ILE A 63 -7.62 9.91 -2.03
CA ILE A 63 -7.22 11.18 -1.40
C ILE A 63 -6.45 10.94 -0.08
N LEU A 64 -6.75 9.83 0.60
CA LEU A 64 -6.16 9.50 1.90
C LEU A 64 -4.79 8.83 1.74
N PRO A 65 -3.88 8.98 2.73
CA PRO A 65 -2.67 8.19 2.76
C PRO A 65 -3.00 6.71 2.93
N GLY A 66 -2.45 5.86 2.09
CA GLY A 66 -2.49 4.40 2.16
C GLY A 66 -2.73 3.73 0.80
N PRO A 67 -2.73 2.38 0.79
CA PRO A 67 -3.11 1.61 -0.39
C PRO A 67 -4.60 1.74 -0.69
N THR A 68 -4.93 2.46 -1.75
CA THR A 68 -6.32 2.74 -2.17
C THR A 68 -7.20 1.49 -2.23
N SER A 69 -6.76 0.40 -2.87
CA SER A 69 -7.57 -0.82 -3.00
C SER A 69 -7.85 -1.50 -1.65
N THR A 70 -6.86 -1.56 -0.75
CA THR A 70 -7.03 -2.08 0.61
C THR A 70 -7.98 -1.17 1.41
N GLN A 71 -7.83 0.15 1.30
CA GLN A 71 -8.71 1.10 1.98
C GLN A 71 -10.15 0.97 1.49
N THR A 72 -10.36 0.84 0.18
CA THR A 72 -11.68 0.63 -0.41
C THR A 72 -12.33 -0.62 0.16
N ILE A 73 -11.69 -1.79 0.09
CA ILE A 73 -12.31 -3.04 0.55
C ILE A 73 -12.55 -3.05 2.08
N VAL A 74 -11.63 -2.47 2.87
CA VAL A 74 -11.81 -2.33 4.32
C VAL A 74 -12.96 -1.37 4.65
N ALA A 75 -13.12 -0.29 3.88
CA ALA A 75 -14.23 0.64 4.04
C ALA A 75 -15.58 0.00 3.66
N ILE A 76 -15.62 -0.88 2.66
CA ILE A 76 -16.80 -1.72 2.35
C ILE A 76 -17.11 -2.63 3.55
N GLY A 77 -16.10 -3.31 4.11
CA GLY A 77 -16.26 -4.12 5.31
C GLY A 77 -16.78 -3.33 6.52
N HIS A 78 -16.30 -2.10 6.71
CA HIS A 78 -16.80 -1.18 7.72
C HIS A 78 -18.27 -0.82 7.49
N ARG A 79 -18.68 -0.53 6.25
CA ARG A 79 -20.09 -0.27 5.91
C ARG A 79 -20.98 -1.49 6.15
N GLN A 80 -20.48 -2.68 5.86
CA GLN A 80 -21.28 -3.92 5.94
C GLN A 80 -21.46 -4.43 7.38
N GLY A 81 -20.51 -4.18 8.29
CA GLY A 81 -20.53 -4.77 9.63
C GLY A 81 -19.74 -4.03 10.71
N GLY A 82 -19.38 -2.76 10.48
CA GLY A 82 -18.69 -1.92 11.45
C GLY A 82 -17.19 -2.23 11.62
N PRO A 83 -16.55 -1.67 12.65
CA PRO A 83 -15.10 -1.72 12.83
C PRO A 83 -14.51 -3.14 12.95
N ALA A 84 -15.21 -4.04 13.63
CA ALA A 84 -14.75 -5.42 13.77
C ALA A 84 -14.71 -6.14 12.42
N LEU A 85 -15.75 -5.98 11.58
CA LEU A 85 -15.75 -6.56 10.25
C LEU A 85 -14.70 -5.92 9.34
N ALA A 86 -14.45 -4.61 9.48
CA ALA A 86 -13.40 -3.91 8.77
C ALA A 86 -12.01 -4.52 9.06
N LEU A 87 -11.71 -4.80 10.33
CA LEU A 87 -10.46 -5.47 10.72
C LEU A 87 -10.34 -6.88 10.13
N TRP A 88 -11.40 -7.69 10.24
CA TRP A 88 -11.41 -9.02 9.62
C TRP A 88 -11.29 -8.96 8.10
N THR A 89 -11.85 -7.94 7.46
CA THR A 89 -11.74 -7.70 6.02
C THR A 89 -10.30 -7.42 5.64
N MET A 90 -9.59 -6.57 6.40
CA MET A 90 -8.16 -6.32 6.20
C MET A 90 -7.35 -7.61 6.32
N LEU A 91 -7.59 -8.40 7.37
CA LEU A 91 -6.87 -9.65 7.60
C LEU A 91 -7.10 -10.64 6.46
N VAL A 92 -8.35 -10.91 6.09
CA VAL A 92 -8.67 -11.85 5.01
C VAL A 92 -8.15 -11.35 3.66
N TRP A 93 -8.16 -10.04 3.43
CA TRP A 93 -7.60 -9.43 2.22
C TRP A 93 -6.07 -9.59 2.12
N ALA A 94 -5.35 -9.46 3.24
CA ALA A 94 -3.90 -9.43 3.24
C ALA A 94 -3.23 -10.80 3.45
N VAL A 95 -3.81 -11.66 4.29
CA VAL A 95 -3.19 -12.92 4.75
C VAL A 95 -2.70 -13.82 3.60
N PRO A 96 -3.47 -14.08 2.52
CA PRO A 96 -3.00 -14.95 1.45
C PRO A 96 -1.70 -14.45 0.80
N ALA A 97 -1.63 -13.15 0.50
CA ALA A 97 -0.46 -12.53 -0.10
C ALA A 97 0.71 -12.43 0.90
N LEU A 98 0.43 -12.12 2.18
CA LEU A 98 1.45 -12.09 3.23
C LEU A 98 2.11 -13.46 3.41
N LEU A 99 1.32 -14.53 3.53
CA LEU A 99 1.84 -15.90 3.67
C LEU A 99 2.72 -16.29 2.49
N LEU A 100 2.28 -15.96 1.27
CA LEU A 100 3.02 -16.28 0.05
C LEU A 100 4.32 -15.48 -0.03
N MET A 101 4.30 -14.18 0.28
CA MET A 101 5.48 -13.32 0.30
C MET A 101 6.49 -13.75 1.36
N THR A 102 6.03 -14.10 2.56
CA THR A 102 6.88 -14.68 3.61
C THR A 102 7.52 -15.97 3.14
N LEU A 103 6.74 -16.91 2.58
CA LEU A 103 7.26 -18.16 2.04
C LEU A 103 8.32 -17.93 0.96
N LEU A 104 8.09 -16.96 0.07
CA LEU A 104 9.04 -16.60 -0.98
C LEU A 104 10.33 -15.98 -0.44
N SER A 105 10.29 -15.29 0.69
CA SER A 105 11.50 -14.82 1.38
C SER A 105 12.33 -15.99 1.90
N PHE A 106 11.71 -16.95 2.61
CA PHE A 106 12.40 -18.16 3.05
C PHE A 106 12.96 -18.97 1.88
N LEU A 107 12.18 -19.10 0.80
CA LEU A 107 12.61 -19.80 -0.41
C LEU A 107 13.82 -19.11 -1.04
N TYR A 108 13.84 -17.78 -1.10
CA TYR A 108 14.98 -17.03 -1.61
C TYR A 108 16.25 -17.32 -0.81
N VAL A 109 16.19 -17.23 0.52
CA VAL A 109 17.32 -17.51 1.42
C VAL A 109 17.75 -18.98 1.32
N PHE A 110 16.80 -19.91 1.23
CA PHE A 110 17.10 -21.33 1.04
C PHE A 110 17.88 -21.57 -0.25
N LEU A 111 17.39 -21.01 -1.37
CA LEU A 111 18.03 -21.17 -2.67
C LEU A 111 19.41 -20.49 -2.72
N SER A 112 19.58 -19.31 -2.10
CA SER A 112 20.88 -18.63 -2.07
C SER A 112 21.95 -19.41 -1.30
N ASN A 113 21.55 -20.20 -0.31
CA ASN A 113 22.46 -21.00 0.51
C ASN A 113 22.80 -22.36 -0.12
N HIS A 114 21.91 -22.92 -0.96
CA HIS A 114 22.06 -24.28 -1.50
C HIS A 114 22.44 -24.32 -2.98
N LEU A 115 22.17 -23.26 -3.75
CA LEU A 115 22.52 -23.20 -5.16
C LEU A 115 23.82 -22.43 -5.37
N THR A 116 24.74 -23.03 -6.14
CA THR A 116 26.02 -22.39 -6.51
C THR A 116 25.83 -21.16 -7.41
N SER A 117 24.76 -21.09 -8.20
CA SER A 117 24.39 -19.90 -8.97
C SER A 117 22.89 -19.61 -8.93
N MET A 118 22.55 -18.32 -8.79
CA MET A 118 21.17 -17.82 -8.80
C MET A 118 20.75 -17.35 -10.21
N ASP A 119 21.31 -17.97 -11.25
CA ASP A 119 21.21 -17.52 -12.64
C ASP A 119 19.77 -17.41 -13.15
N LEU A 120 18.86 -18.22 -12.61
CA LEU A 120 17.43 -18.18 -12.93
C LEU A 120 16.75 -16.92 -12.36
N LEU A 121 17.14 -16.47 -11.16
CA LEU A 121 16.58 -15.28 -10.52
C LEU A 121 17.12 -13.98 -11.13
N ARG A 122 18.22 -14.04 -11.90
CA ARG A 122 18.83 -12.86 -12.55
C ARG A 122 17.83 -12.07 -13.41
N PHE A 123 16.84 -12.75 -13.98
CA PHE A 123 15.84 -12.15 -14.87
C PHE A 123 14.72 -11.43 -14.11
N ILE A 124 14.52 -11.74 -12.83
CA ILE A 124 13.45 -11.14 -12.03
C ILE A 124 13.74 -9.65 -11.77
N GLY A 125 14.99 -9.30 -11.49
CA GLY A 125 15.40 -7.90 -11.30
C GLY A 125 15.05 -7.00 -12.49
N PRO A 126 15.50 -7.30 -13.72
CA PRO A 126 15.11 -6.58 -14.92
C PRO A 126 13.59 -6.55 -15.18
N MET A 127 12.86 -7.64 -14.91
CA MET A 127 11.39 -7.65 -15.02
C MET A 127 10.74 -6.67 -14.04
N ALA A 128 11.23 -6.60 -12.80
CA ALA A 128 10.77 -5.66 -11.78
C ALA A 128 10.99 -4.20 -12.21
N VAL A 129 12.16 -3.88 -12.78
CA VAL A 129 12.43 -2.57 -13.38
C VAL A 129 11.43 -2.27 -14.51
N GLY A 130 11.14 -3.25 -15.37
CA GLY A 130 10.11 -3.13 -16.40
C GLY A 130 8.72 -2.79 -15.83
N PHE A 131 8.30 -3.44 -14.74
CA PHE A 131 7.05 -3.10 -14.06
C PHE A 131 7.05 -1.71 -13.45
N ILE A 132 8.16 -1.28 -12.83
CA ILE A 132 8.32 0.09 -12.30
C ILE A 132 8.20 1.12 -13.44
N LEU A 133 8.88 0.89 -14.57
CA LEU A 133 8.79 1.76 -15.74
C LEU A 133 7.36 1.82 -16.30
N LEU A 134 6.70 0.67 -16.43
CA LEU A 134 5.30 0.62 -16.88
C LEU A 134 4.36 1.37 -15.92
N ALA A 135 4.54 1.19 -14.61
CA ALA A 135 3.78 1.89 -13.59
C ALA A 135 4.02 3.41 -13.65
N ALA A 136 5.27 3.83 -13.77
CA ALA A 136 5.65 5.24 -13.92
C ALA A 136 5.02 5.87 -15.17
N VAL A 137 5.02 5.17 -16.31
CA VAL A 137 4.36 5.66 -17.55
C VAL A 137 2.85 5.73 -17.38
N ARG A 138 2.21 4.72 -16.78
CA ARG A 138 0.76 4.70 -16.55
C ARG A 138 0.31 5.83 -15.62
N ILE A 139 1.01 6.02 -14.49
CA ILE A 139 0.75 7.10 -13.54
C ILE A 139 1.05 8.45 -14.18
N GLY A 140 2.18 8.58 -14.88
CA GLY A 140 2.59 9.80 -15.56
C GLY A 140 1.56 10.28 -16.58
N LYS A 141 1.02 9.39 -17.42
CA LYS A 141 -0.05 9.73 -18.37
C LYS A 141 -1.33 10.24 -17.71
N LYS A 142 -1.59 9.87 -16.46
CA LYS A 142 -2.79 10.25 -15.70
C LYS A 142 -2.58 11.56 -14.93
N VAL A 143 -1.38 11.79 -14.42
CA VAL A 143 -1.06 12.91 -13.52
C VAL A 143 -0.50 14.12 -14.28
N ILE A 144 0.26 13.90 -15.36
CA ILE A 144 0.87 14.97 -16.15
C ILE A 144 -0.15 15.45 -17.18
N VAL A 145 -0.92 16.47 -16.81
CA VAL A 145 -1.99 17.03 -17.67
C VAL A 145 -1.60 18.37 -18.28
N ASP A 146 -0.62 19.05 -17.70
CA ASP A 146 -0.22 20.41 -18.07
C ASP A 146 1.28 20.67 -17.85
N ARG A 147 1.75 21.86 -18.25
CA ARG A 147 3.15 22.27 -18.05
C ARG A 147 3.57 22.32 -16.56
N PRO A 148 2.79 22.90 -15.62
CA PRO A 148 3.21 22.92 -14.22
C PRO A 148 3.31 21.53 -13.58
N THR A 149 2.39 20.60 -13.88
CA THR A 149 2.48 19.20 -13.40
C THR A 149 3.70 18.48 -13.97
N ALA A 150 4.05 18.71 -15.24
CA ALA A 150 5.29 18.21 -15.84
C ALA A 150 6.54 18.80 -15.15
N LEU A 151 6.54 20.10 -14.83
CA LEU A 151 7.65 20.75 -14.12
C LEU A 151 7.81 20.18 -12.70
N LEU A 152 6.70 19.99 -11.97
CA LEU A 152 6.71 19.37 -10.64
C LEU A 152 7.29 17.96 -10.68
N LEU A 153 6.95 17.16 -11.70
CA LEU A 153 7.55 15.84 -11.89
C LEU A 153 9.07 15.93 -12.10
N CYS A 154 9.53 16.80 -13.01
CA CYS A 154 10.95 16.96 -13.30
C CYS A 154 11.73 17.43 -12.07
N LEU A 155 11.24 18.45 -11.36
CA LEU A 155 11.86 18.97 -10.14
C LEU A 155 11.86 17.92 -9.02
N GLY A 156 10.76 17.20 -8.84
CA GLY A 156 10.65 16.10 -7.89
C GLY A 156 11.66 14.99 -8.19
N GLY A 157 11.78 14.59 -9.46
CA GLY A 157 12.75 13.59 -9.91
C GLY A 157 14.20 14.02 -9.67
N VAL A 158 14.56 15.25 -10.02
CA VAL A 158 15.90 15.80 -9.76
C VAL A 158 16.18 15.84 -8.25
N THR A 159 15.24 16.36 -7.47
CA THR A 159 15.40 16.50 -6.02
C THR A 159 15.56 15.14 -5.34
N THR A 160 14.71 14.16 -5.67
CA THR A 160 14.79 12.81 -5.11
C THR A 160 16.05 12.06 -5.53
N TYR A 161 16.62 12.36 -6.69
CA TYR A 161 17.89 11.77 -7.12
C TYR A 161 19.09 12.26 -6.30
N PHE A 162 19.16 13.56 -6.01
CA PHE A 162 20.29 14.16 -5.27
C PHE A 162 20.12 14.10 -3.74
N CYS A 163 18.88 14.18 -3.24
CA CYS A 163 18.59 14.20 -1.81
C CYS A 163 18.03 12.85 -1.35
N ARG A 164 18.92 11.97 -0.86
CA ARG A 164 18.55 10.64 -0.34
C ARG A 164 18.23 10.71 1.15
N SER A 165 17.02 11.19 1.47
CA SER A 165 16.50 11.25 2.84
C SER A 165 15.05 10.76 2.87
N PRO A 166 14.62 9.97 3.86
CA PRO A 166 13.23 9.50 3.94
C PRO A 166 12.20 10.63 3.97
N TRP A 167 12.58 11.78 4.51
CA TRP A 167 11.73 12.98 4.62
C TRP A 167 11.56 13.74 3.30
N ILE A 168 12.31 13.38 2.25
CA ILE A 168 12.21 14.03 0.95
C ILE A 168 10.86 13.75 0.27
N PHE A 169 10.31 12.55 0.40
CA PHE A 169 9.04 12.20 -0.23
C PHE A 169 7.86 12.96 0.41
N PRO A 170 7.68 12.99 1.75
CA PRO A 170 6.62 13.78 2.36
C PRO A 170 6.75 15.28 2.10
N SER A 171 7.98 15.82 2.13
CA SER A 171 8.22 17.24 1.90
C SER A 171 7.90 17.66 0.46
N ILE A 172 8.30 16.88 -0.55
CA ILE A 172 7.94 17.14 -1.95
C ILE A 172 6.43 17.04 -2.16
N LEU A 173 5.74 16.07 -1.52
CA LEU A 173 4.29 15.96 -1.61
C LEU A 173 3.58 17.19 -1.04
N ILE A 174 4.00 17.67 0.13
CA ILE A 174 3.44 18.88 0.75
C ILE A 174 3.71 20.10 -0.13
N LEU A 175 4.95 20.29 -0.59
CA LEU A 175 5.33 21.41 -1.44
C LEU A 175 4.59 21.38 -2.78
N GLY A 176 4.50 20.21 -3.43
CA GLY A 176 3.76 20.02 -4.67
C GLY A 176 2.27 20.31 -4.50
N GLY A 177 1.67 19.86 -3.38
CA GLY A 177 0.29 20.16 -3.01
C GLY A 177 0.05 21.66 -2.79
N LEU A 178 0.95 22.35 -2.08
CA LEU A 178 0.88 23.80 -1.86
C LEU A 178 1.01 24.57 -3.18
N ILE A 179 1.97 24.20 -4.04
CA ILE A 179 2.16 24.83 -5.36
C ILE A 179 0.90 24.60 -6.22
N SER A 180 0.36 23.40 -6.23
CA SER A 180 -0.87 23.07 -6.97
C SER A 180 -2.07 23.87 -6.45
N LEU A 181 -2.20 24.05 -5.14
CA LEU A 181 -3.26 24.88 -4.53
C LEU A 181 -3.14 26.35 -4.94
N LEU A 182 -1.93 26.91 -4.96
CA LEU A 182 -1.68 28.30 -5.36
C LEU A 182 -1.83 28.52 -6.86
N ALA A 183 -1.51 27.51 -7.67
CA ALA A 183 -1.63 27.55 -9.13
C ALA A 183 -3.05 27.22 -9.63
N SER A 184 -3.88 26.58 -8.82
CA SER A 184 -5.24 26.20 -9.19
C SER A 184 -6.09 27.44 -9.49
N ARG A 185 -6.72 27.42 -10.66
CA ARG A 185 -7.65 28.45 -11.15
C ARG A 185 -9.10 28.06 -10.96
N GLU A 186 -9.39 26.95 -10.28
CA GLU A 186 -10.77 26.53 -10.04
C GLU A 186 -11.51 27.58 -9.22
N GLU A 187 -12.75 27.88 -9.64
CA GLU A 187 -13.64 28.68 -8.81
C GLU A 187 -13.74 28.01 -7.45
N LYS A 188 -13.44 28.79 -6.42
CA LYS A 188 -13.47 28.43 -5.00
C LYS A 188 -14.88 28.01 -4.55
N ARG A 189 -15.34 26.84 -5.00
CA ARG A 189 -16.55 26.17 -4.50
C ARG A 189 -16.21 25.46 -3.20
N TRP A 190 -15.99 26.27 -2.16
CA TRP A 190 -15.83 25.77 -0.81
C TRP A 190 -17.15 25.18 -0.34
N THR A 191 -17.33 23.88 -0.57
CA THR A 191 -18.35 23.15 0.17
C THR A 191 -17.79 22.93 1.56
N ILE A 192 -18.18 23.77 2.52
CA ILE A 192 -17.77 23.63 3.92
C ILE A 192 -18.37 22.33 4.46
N ALA A 193 -17.62 21.23 4.35
CA ALA A 193 -17.98 19.97 4.96
C ALA A 193 -17.70 20.07 6.46
N ARG A 194 -18.73 19.94 7.29
CA ARG A 194 -18.54 19.78 8.74
C ARG A 194 -18.02 18.37 9.01
N LEU A 195 -16.69 18.25 9.08
CA LEU A 195 -16.04 17.01 9.47
C LEU A 195 -16.33 16.73 10.95
N HIS A 196 -16.78 15.51 11.24
CA HIS A 196 -16.84 14.97 12.59
C HIS A 196 -15.85 13.81 12.65
N PRO A 197 -14.54 14.10 12.77
CA PRO A 197 -13.53 13.06 12.75
C PRO A 197 -13.79 12.07 13.89
N PRO A 198 -13.63 10.76 13.66
CA PRO A 198 -13.68 9.80 14.74
C PRO A 198 -12.39 9.91 15.55
N TRP A 199 -12.32 10.90 16.45
CA TRP A 199 -11.14 11.24 17.24
C TRP A 199 -10.50 10.05 17.96
N ARG A 200 -11.31 9.07 18.36
CA ARG A 200 -10.81 7.82 18.98
C ARG A 200 -9.84 7.07 18.07
N TYR A 201 -10.13 6.93 16.78
CA TYR A 201 -9.24 6.25 15.84
C TYR A 201 -8.02 7.09 15.51
N LEU A 202 -8.18 8.41 15.42
CA LEU A 202 -7.06 9.32 15.18
C LEU A 202 -6.07 9.32 16.35
N ILE A 203 -6.56 9.38 17.59
CA ILE A 203 -5.72 9.29 18.79
C ILE A 203 -5.03 7.93 18.85
N LEU A 204 -5.75 6.84 18.56
CA LEU A 204 -5.16 5.50 18.52
C LEU A 204 -4.05 5.42 17.46
N PHE A 205 -4.31 5.93 16.25
CA PHE A 205 -3.33 6.00 15.17
C PHE A 205 -2.07 6.76 15.57
N ILE A 206 -2.21 7.96 16.16
CA ILE A 206 -1.09 8.78 16.63
C ILE A 206 -0.33 8.08 17.75
N LEU A 207 -1.05 7.43 18.68
CA LEU A 207 -0.44 6.69 19.77
C LEU A 207 0.37 5.50 19.25
N PHE A 208 -0.14 4.76 18.26
CA PHE A 208 0.62 3.70 17.59
C PHE A 208 1.83 4.25 16.84
N ALA A 209 1.70 5.37 16.12
CA ALA A 209 2.80 6.00 15.39
C ALA A 209 3.92 6.51 16.30
N ALA A 210 3.56 7.28 17.32
CA ALA A 210 4.52 7.82 18.28
C ALA A 210 5.08 6.72 19.18
N GLY A 211 4.25 5.73 19.52
CA GLY A 211 4.64 4.56 20.31
C GLY A 211 5.64 3.69 19.56
N SER A 212 5.40 3.35 18.29
CA SER A 212 6.33 2.57 17.47
C SER A 212 7.67 3.26 17.35
N LEU A 213 7.65 4.56 17.03
CA LEU A 213 8.86 5.36 16.89
C LEU A 213 9.64 5.44 18.22
N GLY A 214 8.94 5.69 19.32
CA GLY A 214 9.55 5.75 20.65
C GLY A 214 10.17 4.43 21.10
N ILE A 215 9.56 3.29 20.74
CA ILE A 215 10.11 1.96 21.02
C ILE A 215 11.32 1.68 20.12
N ALA A 216 11.22 1.96 18.81
CA ALA A 216 12.31 1.76 17.86
C ALA A 216 13.55 2.61 18.20
N MET A 217 13.37 3.85 18.67
CA MET A 217 14.48 4.71 19.09
C MET A 217 15.15 4.27 20.40
N LYS A 218 14.44 3.54 21.26
CA LYS A 218 14.93 3.10 22.58
C LYS A 218 15.44 1.66 22.59
N THR A 219 15.09 0.87 21.58
CA THR A 219 15.32 -0.57 21.57
C THR A 219 16.10 -0.94 20.32
N ASP A 220 17.18 -1.69 20.46
CA ASP A 220 17.93 -2.28 19.34
C ASP A 220 17.23 -3.52 18.74
N SER A 221 15.90 -3.62 18.89
CA SER A 221 15.13 -4.77 18.44
C SER A 221 14.78 -4.62 16.96
N LEU A 222 15.22 -5.58 16.15
CA LEU A 222 14.91 -5.64 14.72
C LEU A 222 13.39 -5.60 14.47
N ILE A 223 12.58 -6.29 15.28
CA ILE A 223 11.12 -6.31 15.12
C ILE A 223 10.52 -4.92 15.36
N ALA A 224 11.01 -4.20 16.38
CA ALA A 224 10.53 -2.85 16.66
C ALA A 224 10.91 -1.88 15.54
N ASP A 225 12.14 -1.99 15.02
CA ASP A 225 12.62 -1.17 13.91
C ASP A 225 11.81 -1.46 12.64
N LEU A 226 11.65 -2.74 12.25
CA LEU A 226 10.85 -3.13 11.09
C LEU A 226 9.39 -2.69 11.21
N PHE A 227 8.78 -2.88 12.39
CA PHE A 227 7.42 -2.42 12.63
C PHE A 227 7.27 -0.91 12.44
N ASP A 228 8.20 -0.09 12.97
CA ASP A 228 8.16 1.36 12.77
C ASP A 228 8.25 1.74 11.29
N HIS A 229 9.21 1.17 10.55
CA HIS A 229 9.39 1.45 9.12
C HIS A 229 8.16 1.03 8.31
N PHE A 230 7.66 -0.20 8.50
CA PHE A 230 6.48 -0.68 7.76
C PHE A 230 5.20 0.09 8.13
N TYR A 231 5.03 0.46 9.40
CA TYR A 231 3.91 1.29 9.83
C TYR A 231 3.98 2.69 9.19
N ARG A 232 5.18 3.30 9.14
CA ARG A 232 5.47 4.56 8.44
C ARG A 232 5.16 4.51 6.96
N TYR A 233 5.59 3.46 6.26
CA TYR A 233 5.23 3.25 4.87
C TYR A 233 3.71 3.24 4.67
N GLY A 234 2.96 2.66 5.61
CA GLY A 234 1.49 2.63 5.55
C GLY A 234 0.85 4.02 5.51
N TYR A 235 1.35 4.98 6.30
CA TYR A 235 0.74 6.31 6.41
C TYR A 235 1.44 7.41 5.60
N LEU A 236 2.62 7.15 5.02
CA LEU A 236 3.33 8.11 4.17
C LEU A 236 3.02 7.95 2.67
N VAL A 237 2.23 6.96 2.30
CA VAL A 237 1.95 6.63 0.89
C VAL A 237 0.72 7.34 0.39
N PHE A 238 0.89 8.19 -0.61
CA PHE A 238 -0.23 8.83 -1.32
C PHE A 238 -0.23 8.35 -2.77
N GLY A 239 -1.41 8.04 -3.32
CA GLY A 239 -1.53 7.60 -4.72
C GLY A 239 -1.25 6.12 -4.99
N GLY A 240 -1.24 5.27 -3.95
CA GLY A 240 -1.21 3.80 -4.08
C GLY A 240 0.15 3.14 -3.88
N GLY A 241 0.17 1.79 -3.92
CA GLY A 241 1.32 0.98 -3.52
C GLY A 241 2.58 1.09 -4.39
N GLN A 242 2.53 1.74 -5.55
CA GLN A 242 3.71 1.96 -6.40
C GLN A 242 4.57 3.13 -5.88
N VAL A 243 3.96 4.06 -5.15
CA VAL A 243 4.64 5.26 -4.63
C VAL A 243 5.51 4.95 -3.42
N VAL A 244 5.26 3.82 -2.74
CA VAL A 244 6.05 3.40 -1.58
C VAL A 244 7.41 2.82 -1.96
N VAL A 245 7.56 2.37 -3.21
CA VAL A 245 8.71 1.57 -3.64
C VAL A 245 10.03 2.33 -3.51
N PRO A 246 10.15 3.61 -3.95
CA PRO A 246 11.38 4.37 -3.78
C PRO A 246 11.73 4.62 -2.31
N LEU A 247 10.70 4.85 -1.47
CA LEU A 247 10.88 5.04 -0.02
C LEU A 247 11.40 3.75 0.63
N MET A 248 10.78 2.61 0.33
CA MET A 248 11.23 1.30 0.82
C MET A 248 12.61 0.93 0.32
N HIS A 249 12.94 1.23 -0.94
CA HIS A 249 14.27 0.97 -1.49
C HIS A 249 15.33 1.80 -0.76
N SER A 250 15.11 3.10 -0.61
CA SER A 250 16.06 3.96 0.10
C SER A 250 16.25 3.53 1.56
N GLU A 251 15.17 3.25 2.29
CA GLU A 251 15.30 2.82 3.70
C GLU A 251 15.85 1.39 3.84
N LEU A 252 15.32 0.39 3.13
CA LEU A 252 15.69 -1.02 3.31
C LEU A 252 17.01 -1.41 2.63
N VAL A 253 17.39 -0.76 1.53
CA VAL A 253 18.59 -1.10 0.74
C VAL A 253 19.73 -0.12 1.01
N GLU A 254 19.46 1.18 0.91
CA GLU A 254 20.52 2.19 0.95
C GLU A 254 20.90 2.60 2.38
N LEU A 255 19.92 2.72 3.29
CA LEU A 255 20.17 3.21 4.65
C LEU A 255 20.39 2.08 5.66
N LYS A 256 19.49 1.10 5.70
CA LYS A 256 19.54 0.00 6.68
C LYS A 256 20.32 -1.22 6.20
N HIS A 257 20.55 -1.33 4.89
CA HIS A 257 21.24 -2.46 4.27
C HIS A 257 20.64 -3.84 4.63
N TYR A 258 19.32 -3.90 4.86
CA TYR A 258 18.62 -5.16 5.14
C TYR A 258 18.56 -6.09 3.93
N MET A 259 18.65 -5.53 2.73
CA MET A 259 18.70 -6.29 1.49
C MET A 259 19.49 -5.56 0.41
N THR A 260 19.99 -6.30 -0.56
CA THR A 260 20.62 -5.74 -1.76
C THR A 260 19.56 -5.24 -2.73
N SER A 261 19.95 -4.37 -3.67
CA SER A 261 19.06 -3.95 -4.75
C SER A 261 18.51 -5.13 -5.57
N ALA A 262 19.32 -6.20 -5.75
CA ALA A 262 18.89 -7.39 -6.49
C ALA A 262 17.80 -8.17 -5.74
N GLU A 263 17.95 -8.31 -4.42
CA GLU A 263 16.96 -8.94 -3.52
C GLU A 263 15.66 -8.14 -3.48
N PHE A 264 15.77 -6.82 -3.32
CA PHE A 264 14.64 -5.91 -3.34
C PHE A 264 13.85 -6.03 -4.65
N LEU A 265 14.55 -5.93 -5.79
CA LEU A 265 13.92 -6.04 -7.11
C LEU A 265 13.34 -7.44 -7.34
N THR A 266 13.97 -8.50 -6.81
CA THR A 266 13.42 -9.86 -6.89
C THR A 266 12.09 -9.96 -6.17
N GLY A 267 12.03 -9.55 -4.90
CA GLY A 267 10.79 -9.54 -4.13
C GLY A 267 9.72 -8.63 -4.74
N TYR A 268 10.14 -7.47 -5.26
CA TYR A 268 9.23 -6.55 -5.94
C TYR A 268 8.66 -7.15 -7.23
N GLY A 269 9.48 -7.81 -8.04
CA GLY A 269 9.03 -8.51 -9.24
C GLY A 269 8.03 -9.63 -8.91
N LEU A 270 8.30 -10.38 -7.84
CA LEU A 270 7.39 -11.42 -7.35
C LEU A 270 6.04 -10.85 -6.92
N VAL A 271 6.00 -9.76 -6.15
CA VAL A 271 4.73 -9.18 -5.68
C VAL A 271 3.86 -8.64 -6.82
N GLN A 272 4.46 -8.15 -7.91
CA GLN A 272 3.71 -7.69 -9.08
C GLN A 272 2.97 -8.83 -9.80
N GLY A 273 3.49 -10.05 -9.69
CA GLY A 273 2.90 -11.25 -10.31
C GLY A 273 1.87 -11.96 -9.43
N LEU A 274 1.67 -11.50 -8.19
CA LEU A 274 0.84 -12.20 -7.21
C LEU A 274 -0.45 -11.43 -6.89
N PRO A 275 -1.53 -12.15 -6.52
CA PRO A 275 -2.81 -11.51 -6.25
C PRO A 275 -2.82 -10.88 -4.86
N GLY A 276 -3.66 -9.86 -4.70
CA GLY A 276 -3.90 -9.21 -3.42
C GLY A 276 -3.10 -7.92 -3.25
N PRO A 277 -2.88 -7.47 -2.00
CA PRO A 277 -2.26 -6.17 -1.76
C PRO A 277 -0.77 -6.18 -2.12
N MET A 278 -0.33 -5.20 -2.90
CA MET A 278 1.10 -4.96 -3.18
C MET A 278 1.94 -4.74 -1.91
N PHE A 279 1.33 -4.23 -0.83
CA PHE A 279 2.00 -4.05 0.46
C PHE A 279 2.40 -5.37 1.12
N SER A 280 1.95 -6.52 0.62
CA SER A 280 2.46 -7.83 1.05
C SER A 280 3.96 -8.00 0.84
N PHE A 281 4.58 -7.17 -0.02
CA PHE A 281 6.04 -7.05 -0.13
C PHE A 281 6.72 -6.77 1.22
N ALA A 282 6.05 -6.10 2.16
CA ALA A 282 6.56 -5.91 3.52
C ALA A 282 6.90 -7.23 4.22
N ALA A 283 6.11 -8.29 3.99
CA ALA A 283 6.35 -9.61 4.58
C ALA A 283 7.60 -10.28 3.99
N TYR A 284 7.82 -10.11 2.68
CA TYR A 284 9.07 -10.54 2.04
C TYR A 284 10.26 -9.74 2.57
N ALA A 285 10.12 -8.42 2.64
CA ALA A 285 11.17 -7.52 3.11
C ALA A 285 11.58 -7.78 4.56
N GLY A 286 10.62 -8.00 5.46
CA GLY A 286 10.88 -8.32 6.86
C GLY A 286 11.52 -9.69 7.03
N GLY A 287 11.08 -10.71 6.27
CA GLY A 287 11.74 -12.02 6.23
C GLY A 287 13.20 -11.93 5.78
N MET A 288 13.48 -11.13 4.74
CA MET A 288 14.84 -10.88 4.25
C MET A 288 15.70 -10.11 5.27
N ALA A 289 15.12 -9.13 5.96
CA ALA A 289 15.81 -8.39 7.03
C ALA A 289 16.16 -9.30 8.23
N ALA A 290 15.28 -10.25 8.56
CA ALA A 290 15.45 -11.19 9.66
C ALA A 290 16.17 -12.49 9.29
N ARG A 291 16.77 -12.60 8.09
CA ARG A 291 17.38 -13.84 7.55
C ARG A 291 18.46 -14.48 8.44
N GLY A 292 19.10 -13.70 9.33
CA GLY A 292 20.10 -14.19 10.30
C GLY A 292 19.54 -14.44 11.70
N GLY A 293 18.26 -14.15 11.93
CA GLY A 293 17.56 -14.33 13.20
C GLY A 293 16.78 -15.64 13.29
N SER A 294 16.06 -15.82 14.39
CA SER A 294 15.18 -16.96 14.62
C SER A 294 14.02 -16.99 13.61
N ILE A 295 13.43 -18.18 13.39
CA ILE A 295 12.23 -18.34 12.55
C ILE A 295 11.10 -17.43 13.03
N LEU A 296 10.96 -17.24 14.35
CA LEU A 296 9.94 -16.35 14.92
C LEU A 296 10.16 -14.88 14.54
N GLN A 297 11.42 -14.42 14.45
CA GLN A 297 11.74 -13.08 13.96
C GLN A 297 11.46 -12.92 12.46
N GLN A 298 11.62 -13.99 11.67
CA GLN A 298 11.31 -13.98 10.24
C GLN A 298 9.80 -14.08 9.96
N LEU A 299 9.02 -14.64 10.88
CA LEU A 299 7.55 -14.76 10.81
C LEU A 299 6.80 -13.57 11.43
N ALA A 300 7.47 -12.74 12.21
CA ALA A 300 6.95 -11.50 12.78
C ALA A 300 7.49 -10.21 12.11
N PRO A 301 7.44 -10.05 10.76
CA PRO A 301 7.66 -8.76 10.10
C PRO A 301 6.73 -7.65 10.60
#